data_AF-Q484S9-F1
#
_entry.id   AF-Q484S9-F1
#
_cell.length_a   1.000
_cell.length_b   1.000
_cell.length_c   1.000
_cell.angle_alpha   90.00
_cell.angle_beta   90.00
_cell.angle_gamma   90.00
#
_symmetry.space_group_name_H-M   'P 1'
#
loop_
_entity.id
_entity.type
_entity.pdbx_description
1 polymer ?
#
loop_
_entity_poly.entity_id
_entity_poly.type
_entity_poly.pdbx_seq_one_letter_code
_entity_poly.pdbx_strand_id
1 'polypeptide(L)' 'MKLIMKTEFDNLRVNPLHDYETDSNGEKQVVKIYCGELLIAKKLKIKKSIRFFGIATYQQYLTQEDVLK' A
#
# COMPACT_ATOMS: atom_id res chain seq x y z
N MET A 1 10.32 5.96 1.78
CA MET A 1 8.92 5.87 1.31
C MET A 1 8.44 7.25 0.87
N LYS A 2 7.71 7.33 -0.23
CA LYS A 2 7.19 8.55 -0.87
C LYS A 2 5.70 8.70 -0.53
N LEU A 3 5.21 9.93 -0.35
CA LEU A 3 3.78 10.18 -0.21
C LEU A 3 3.07 9.88 -1.53
N ILE A 4 1.96 9.15 -1.46
CA ILE A 4 1.14 8.77 -2.62
C ILE A 4 -0.30 9.19 -2.40
N MET A 5 -1.08 9.27 -3.48
CA MET A 5 -2.50 9.57 -3.40
C MET A 5 -3.29 8.37 -2.84
N LYS A 6 -4.47 8.64 -2.27
CA LYS A 6 -5.39 7.59 -1.80
C LYS A 6 -5.74 6.60 -2.92
N THR A 7 -5.99 7.12 -4.12
CA THR A 7 -6.34 6.32 -5.30
C THR A 7 -5.24 5.32 -5.66
N GLU A 8 -3.98 5.75 -5.61
CA GLU A 8 -2.83 4.88 -5.89
C GLU A 8 -2.70 3.78 -4.82
N PHE A 9 -2.89 4.13 -3.55
CA PHE A 9 -2.87 3.14 -2.47
C PHE A 9 -4.01 2.13 -2.61
N ASP A 10 -5.23 2.59 -2.93
CA ASP A 10 -6.39 1.72 -3.10
C ASP A 10 -6.18 0.77 -4.29
N ASN A 11 -5.59 1.23 -5.40
CA ASN A 11 -5.23 0.38 -6.54
C ASN A 11 -4.25 -0.74 -6.13
N LEU A 12 -3.23 -0.41 -5.35
CA LEU A 12 -2.28 -1.41 -4.84
C LEU A 12 -2.97 -2.41 -3.90
N ARG A 13 -3.96 -1.97 -3.12
CA ARG A 13 -4.65 -2.81 -2.14
C ARG A 13 -5.67 -3.75 -2.77
N VAL A 14 -6.33 -3.32 -3.86
CA VAL A 14 -7.35 -4.10 -4.55
C VAL A 14 -6.73 -5.18 -5.46
N ASN A 15 -5.43 -5.09 -5.74
CA ASN A 15 -4.71 -6.11 -6.50
C ASN A 15 -4.68 -7.46 -5.73
N PRO A 16 -5.25 -8.55 -6.28
CA PRO A 16 -5.32 -9.85 -5.62
C PRO A 16 -3.95 -10.55 -5.44
N LEU A 17 -2.88 -10.07 -6.10
CA LEU A 17 -1.52 -10.59 -5.91
C LEU A 17 -0.77 -9.93 -4.76
N HIS A 18 -1.38 -8.93 -4.12
CA HIS A 18 -0.80 -8.26 -2.98
C HIS A 18 -1.50 -8.69 -1.70
N ASP A 19 -0.69 -9.00 -0.70
CA ASP A 19 -1.16 -9.21 0.64
C ASP A 19 -1.22 -7.89 1.38
N TYR A 20 -2.16 -7.77 2.32
CA TYR A 20 -2.17 -6.62 3.21
C TYR A 20 -2.39 -7.04 4.66
N GLU A 21 -1.66 -6.36 5.52
CA GLU A 21 -1.72 -6.53 6.96
C GLU A 21 -2.29 -5.25 7.56
N THR A 22 -3.17 -5.37 8.54
CA THR A 22 -3.68 -4.22 9.29
C THR A 22 -3.32 -4.38 10.75
N ASP A 23 -2.59 -3.40 11.26
CA ASP A 23 -2.25 -3.25 12.67
C ASP A 23 -2.99 -2.03 13.23
N SER A 24 -3.66 -2.19 14.37
CA SER A 24 -4.38 -1.13 15.04
C SER A 24 -4.03 -1.14 16.53
N ASN A 25 -3.50 -0.01 17.00
CA ASN A 25 -3.19 0.22 18.40
C ASN A 25 -3.83 1.54 18.85
N GLY A 26 -4.99 1.45 19.50
CA GLY A 26 -5.78 2.59 19.95
C GLY A 26 -6.11 3.55 18.81
N GLU A 27 -5.56 4.76 18.87
CA GLU A 27 -5.79 5.82 17.88
C GLU A 27 -4.87 5.73 16.65
N LYS A 28 -3.93 4.79 16.63
CA LYS A 28 -3.01 4.55 15.52
C LYS A 28 -3.46 3.31 14.76
N GLN A 29 -3.63 3.45 13.45
CA GLN A 29 -3.85 2.33 12.54
C GLN A 29 -2.82 2.37 11.42
N VAL A 30 -2.19 1.25 11.15
CA VAL A 30 -1.24 1.05 10.07
C VAL A 30 -1.77 -0.07 9.17
N VAL A 31 -1.93 0.21 7.89
CA VAL A 31 -2.17 -0.85 6.89
C VAL A 31 -0.91 -0.96 6.06
N LYS A 32 -0.35 -2.15 5.91
CA LYS A 32 0.82 -2.43 5.10
C LYS A 32 0.40 -3.30 3.92
N ILE A 33 0.93 -3.02 2.74
CA ILE A 33 0.68 -3.79 1.53
C ILE A 33 2.01 -4.40 1.10
N TYR A 34 2.01 -5.70 0.89
CA TYR A 34 3.15 -6.49 0.52
C TYR A 34 2.93 -7.14 -0.84
N CYS A 35 3.99 -7.24 -1.63
CA CYS A 35 4.06 -8.09 -2.81
C CYS A 35 5.06 -9.20 -2.49
N GLY A 36 4.57 -10.38 -2.14
CA GLY A 36 5.39 -11.42 -1.51
C GLY A 36 5.97 -10.90 -0.17
N GLU A 37 7.29 -10.88 -0.04
CA GLU A 37 7.98 -10.41 1.17
C GLU A 37 8.27 -8.90 1.17
N LEU A 38 8.03 -8.21 0.04
CA LEU A 38 8.41 -6.81 -0.13
C LEU A 38 7.28 -5.87 0.28
N LEU A 39 7.53 -4.97 1.23
CA LEU A 39 6.60 -3.91 1.62
C LEU A 39 6.57 -2.81 0.54
N ILE A 40 5.51 -2.79 -0.28
CA ILE A 40 5.37 -1.85 -1.41
C ILE A 40 4.66 -0.55 -1.02
N ALA A 41 3.72 -0.60 -0.08
CA ALA A 41 2.98 0.57 0.37
C ALA A 41 2.48 0.43 1.81
N LYS A 42 2.16 1.55 2.44
CA LYS A 42 1.48 1.59 3.74
C LYS A 42 0.59 2.81 3.89
N LYS A 43 -0.52 2.62 4.60
CA LYS A 43 -1.38 3.67 5.13
C LYS A 43 -1.07 3.86 6.61
N LEU A 44 -0.86 5.10 7.03
CA LEU A 44 -0.71 5.48 8.43
C LEU A 44 -1.85 6.41 8.81
N LYS A 45 -2.70 5.98 9.72
CA LYS A 45 -3.74 6.78 10.35
C LYS A 45 -3.36 7.03 11.80
N ILE A 46 -3.33 8.30 12.20
CA ILE A 46 -3.11 8.73 13.58
C ILE A 46 -4.24 9.70 13.92
N LYS A 47 -5.11 9.33 14.87
CA LYS A 47 -6.33 10.08 15.21
C LYS A 47 -7.17 10.34 13.94
N LYS A 48 -7.27 11.60 13.51
CA LYS A 48 -8.00 12.05 12.31
C LYS A 48 -7.12 12.21 11.07
N SER A 49 -5.80 12.14 11.22
CA SER A 49 -4.86 12.32 10.10
C SER A 49 -4.59 10.99 9.42
N ILE A 50 -4.70 10.95 8.09
CA ILE A 50 -4.41 9.78 7.26
C ILE A 50 -3.35 10.17 6.24
N ARG A 51 -2.32 9.35 6.10
CA ARG A 51 -1.28 9.51 5.08
C ARG A 51 -1.04 8.17 4.40
N PHE A 52 -0.82 8.22 3.10
CA PHE A 52 -0.48 7.05 2.29
C PHE A 52 0.95 7.18 1.82
N PHE A 53 1.66 6.06 1.85
CA PHE A 53 3.07 5.99 1.52
C PHE A 53 3.33 4.80 0.61
N GLY A 54 4.13 4.99 -0.43
CA GLY A 54 4.65 3.94 -1.30
C GLY A 54 6.18 3.85 -1.24
N ILE A 55 6.76 2.77 -1.75
CA ILE A 55 8.17 2.76 -2.13
C ILE A 55 8.40 3.65 -3.35
N ALA A 56 9.65 3.98 -3.70
CA ALA A 56 9.91 4.86 -4.85
C ALA A 56 9.42 4.27 -6.18
N THR A 57 9.50 2.94 -6.31
CA THR A 57 9.13 2.15 -7.49
C THR A 57 7.71 1.59 -7.44
N TYR A 58 6.83 2.10 -6.56
CA TYR A 58 5.48 1.56 -6.35
C TYR A 58 4.63 1.53 -7.63
N GLN A 59 4.91 2.41 -8.60
CA GLN A 59 4.22 2.47 -9.88
C GLN A 59 4.34 1.19 -10.70
N GLN A 60 5.44 0.44 -10.54
CA GLN A 60 5.63 -0.86 -11.18
C GLN A 60 4.62 -1.91 -10.69
N TYR A 61 4.02 -1.69 -9.53
CA TYR A 61 3.03 -2.58 -8.92
C TYR A 61 1.59 -2.08 -9.14
N LEU A 62 1.41 -0.89 -9.73
CA LEU A 62 0.08 -0.34 -10.08
C LEU A 62 -0.46 -0.93 -11.39
N THR A 63 0.42 -1.08 -12.37
CA THR A 63 0.12 -1.65 -13.67
C THR A 63 0.61 -3.07 -13.70
N GLN A 64 -0.30 -4.03 -13.55
CA GLN A 64 -0.06 -5.34 -14.08
C GLN A 64 -0.50 -5.32 -15.55
N GLU A 65 0.35 -4.73 -16.40
CA GLU A 65 0.38 -5.16 -17.79
C GLU A 65 1.22 -6.44 -17.82
N ASP A 66 0.52 -7.56 -18.03
CA ASP A 66 0.99 -8.89 -18.43
C ASP A 66 2.52 -9.11 -18.47
N VAL A 67 3.00 -9.92 -17.53
CA VAL A 67 4.13 -10.83 -17.78
C VAL A 67 3.65 -12.17 -17.21
N LEU A 68 2.95 -13.03 -17.96
CA LEU A 68 3.39 -13.95 -19.02
C LEU A 68 2.09 -14.49 -19.69
N LYS A 69 1.85 -14.53 -21.00
CA LYS A 69 2.59 -15.16 -22.13
C LYS A 69 3.01 -16.61 -21.91
#